data_AF-A0A1V5I4A4-F1
#
_entry.id   AF-A0A1V5I4A4-F1
#
_cell.length_a   1.000
_cell.length_b   1.000
_cell.length_c   1.000
_cell.angle_alpha   90.00
_cell.angle_beta   90.00
_cell.angle_gamma   90.00
#
_symmetry.space_group_name_H-M   'P 1'
#
loop_
_entity.id
_entity.type
_entity.pdbx_description
1 polymer ?
#
loop_
_entity_poly.entity_id
_entity_poly.type
_entity_poly.pdbx_seq_one_letter_code
_entity_poly.pdbx_strand_id
1 'polypeptide(L)'
;MALRNLRMIADARVWNGKPSVTQLLKGTRESYLEISFPYYINPQDAIFRIIGTKAHAELDKYTADNEIGEIRLELEGITGAFDYYEDQCLYDSKTYGSYKVMKCLGIEMVDEPTGEVYKTGPKKGQAKTKKVARQGIPDLDEQKLQLNMYRLMLEDSGFPVQKMFLDIAVRDGGIQVATTRGVERNAYLIEVPRMADDEVLAYFRVKRDALLTALENRQLPPPCSIDERWQGRKCQSYCNVAEWCDLGGKS
;
A
#
# COMPACT_ATOMS: atom_id res chain seq x y z
N MET A 1 -23.44 10.48 4.44
CA MET A 1 -22.24 10.49 5.32
C MET A 1 -22.20 11.82 6.07
N ALA A 2 -21.73 11.85 7.33
CA ALA A 2 -21.66 13.09 8.10
C ALA A 2 -20.60 14.07 7.54
N LEU A 3 -20.86 15.38 7.62
CA LEU A 3 -20.00 16.44 7.06
C LEU A 3 -18.55 16.40 7.57
N ARG A 4 -18.35 16.04 8.86
CA ARG A 4 -17.01 15.91 9.45
C ARG A 4 -16.15 14.86 8.74
N ASN A 5 -16.74 13.76 8.28
CA ASN A 5 -16.02 12.71 7.56
C ASN A 5 -15.61 13.22 6.17
N LEU A 6 -16.50 13.95 5.48
CA LEU A 6 -16.21 14.54 4.17
C LEU A 6 -15.05 15.55 4.27
N ARG A 7 -15.07 16.42 5.27
CA ARG A 7 -13.99 17.40 5.51
C ARG A 7 -12.64 16.70 5.73
N MET A 8 -12.61 15.65 6.53
CA MET A 8 -11.37 14.90 6.78
C MET A 8 -10.89 14.12 5.54
N ILE A 9 -11.79 13.53 4.75
CA ILE A 9 -11.42 12.82 3.52
C ILE A 9 -10.90 13.79 2.44
N ALA A 10 -11.47 14.99 2.38
CA ALA A 10 -11.07 16.04 1.45
C ALA A 10 -9.78 16.76 1.86
N ASP A 11 -9.35 16.60 3.13
CA ASP A 11 -8.09 17.13 3.62
C ASP A 11 -6.92 16.37 2.98
N ALA A 12 -6.45 16.91 1.85
CA ALA A 12 -5.37 16.37 1.07
C ALA A 12 -4.20 17.36 1.07
N ARG A 13 -2.99 16.81 1.16
CA ARG A 13 -1.77 17.61 1.12
C ARG A 13 -1.63 18.28 -0.24
N VAL A 14 -1.45 19.60 -0.23
CA VAL A 14 -1.09 20.37 -1.42
C VAL A 14 0.32 19.97 -1.86
N TRP A 15 0.49 19.65 -3.14
CA TRP A 15 1.79 19.32 -3.71
C TRP A 15 2.73 20.54 -3.62
N ASN A 16 3.99 20.30 -3.23
CA ASN A 16 4.87 21.36 -2.73
C ASN A 16 6.20 21.51 -3.49
N GLY A 17 6.34 20.98 -4.69
CA GLY A 17 7.61 20.99 -5.42
C GLY A 17 8.27 19.62 -5.52
N LYS A 18 8.07 18.77 -4.50
CA LYS A 18 8.87 17.56 -4.30
C LYS A 18 7.98 16.33 -4.24
N PRO A 19 8.29 15.27 -5.01
CA PRO A 19 7.54 14.04 -4.91
C PRO A 19 7.78 13.33 -3.58
N SER A 20 6.78 12.59 -3.11
CA SER A 20 6.93 11.72 -1.95
C SER A 20 7.21 10.27 -2.35
N VAL A 21 7.81 9.48 -1.46
CA VAL A 21 7.99 8.02 -1.64
C VAL A 21 6.67 7.37 -2.07
N THR A 22 5.58 7.64 -1.34
CA THR A 22 4.24 7.11 -1.64
C THR A 22 3.67 7.58 -2.98
N GLN A 23 4.02 8.78 -3.44
CA GLN A 23 3.61 9.27 -4.76
C GLN A 23 4.39 8.57 -5.88
N LEU A 24 5.65 8.24 -5.66
CA LEU A 24 6.51 7.57 -6.65
C LEU A 24 6.26 6.07 -6.76
N LEU A 25 5.60 5.45 -5.77
CA LEU A 25 5.11 4.07 -5.86
C LEU A 25 3.88 3.93 -6.77
N LYS A 26 3.17 5.02 -7.05
CA LYS A 26 2.08 5.06 -8.03
C LYS A 26 2.61 5.13 -9.46
N GLY A 27 1.75 4.90 -10.44
CA GLY A 27 2.07 5.16 -11.84
C GLY A 27 2.44 6.63 -12.09
N THR A 28 3.44 6.88 -12.93
CA THR A 28 3.91 8.26 -13.18
C THR A 28 2.80 9.12 -13.79
N ARG A 29 2.01 8.55 -14.70
CA ARG A 29 0.82 9.19 -15.27
C ARG A 29 -0.24 9.48 -14.22
N GLU A 30 -0.50 8.55 -13.30
CA GLU A 30 -1.46 8.75 -12.21
C GLU A 30 -1.05 9.93 -11.32
N SER A 31 0.21 9.96 -10.88
CA SER A 31 0.75 11.06 -10.07
C SER A 31 0.76 12.40 -10.81
N TYR A 32 1.10 12.40 -12.11
CA TYR A 32 1.03 13.60 -12.94
C TYR A 32 -0.40 14.14 -13.04
N LEU A 33 -1.38 13.27 -13.29
CA LEU A 33 -2.78 13.65 -13.40
C LEU A 33 -3.36 14.13 -12.06
N GLU A 34 -3.00 13.50 -10.94
CA GLU A 34 -3.41 13.93 -9.59
C GLU A 34 -2.90 15.34 -9.24
N ILE A 35 -1.75 15.75 -9.79
CA ILE A 35 -1.20 17.09 -9.60
C ILE A 35 -1.84 18.09 -10.58
N SER A 36 -2.06 17.65 -11.82
CA SER A 36 -2.36 18.55 -12.95
C SER A 36 -3.84 18.82 -13.12
N PHE A 37 -4.72 17.94 -12.63
CA PHE A 37 -6.15 18.03 -12.86
C PHE A 37 -6.95 17.87 -11.55
N PRO A 38 -8.07 18.60 -11.40
CA PRO A 38 -8.99 18.33 -10.31
C PRO A 38 -9.59 16.93 -10.48
N TYR A 39 -9.73 16.20 -9.39
CA TYR A 39 -10.34 14.87 -9.39
C TYR A 39 -11.19 14.65 -8.16
N TYR A 40 -12.08 13.68 -8.23
CA TYR A 40 -13.01 13.36 -7.16
C TYR A 40 -12.66 12.04 -6.49
N ILE A 41 -12.65 12.04 -5.17
CA ILE A 41 -12.52 10.82 -4.37
C ILE A 41 -13.92 10.43 -3.92
N ASN A 42 -14.34 9.20 -4.23
CA ASN A 42 -15.57 8.66 -3.67
C ASN A 42 -15.42 8.51 -2.14
N PRO A 43 -16.18 9.28 -1.32
CA PRO A 43 -15.99 9.27 0.12
C PRO A 43 -16.28 7.90 0.75
N GLN A 44 -17.14 7.08 0.12
CA GLN A 44 -17.44 5.74 0.61
C GLN A 44 -16.22 4.82 0.52
N ASP A 45 -15.46 4.92 -0.56
CA ASP A 45 -14.25 4.10 -0.75
C ASP A 45 -13.09 4.62 0.12
N ALA A 46 -13.09 5.91 0.41
CA ALA A 46 -12.06 6.57 1.23
C ALA A 46 -12.33 6.54 2.74
N ILE A 47 -13.49 6.07 3.21
CA ILE A 47 -13.87 6.17 4.62
C ILE A 47 -12.86 5.49 5.55
N PHE A 48 -12.25 4.39 5.11
CA PHE A 48 -11.26 3.66 5.89
C PHE A 48 -9.90 4.34 5.98
N ARG A 49 -9.61 5.35 5.13
CA ARG A 49 -8.42 6.20 5.28
C ARG A 49 -8.44 6.93 6.62
N ILE A 50 -9.64 7.26 7.12
CA ILE A 50 -9.79 7.91 8.43
C ILE A 50 -9.19 7.06 9.55
N ILE A 51 -9.45 5.75 9.52
CA ILE A 51 -8.97 4.81 10.53
C ILE A 51 -7.45 4.73 10.48
N GLY A 52 -6.86 4.57 9.28
CA GLY A 52 -5.41 4.54 9.12
C GLY A 52 -4.76 5.82 9.64
N THR A 53 -5.16 6.98 9.12
CA THR A 53 -4.57 8.28 9.50
C THR A 53 -4.70 8.57 11.00
N LYS A 54 -5.84 8.22 11.63
CA LYS A 54 -6.01 8.41 13.07
C LYS A 54 -5.24 7.40 13.91
N ALA A 55 -5.04 6.18 13.41
CA ALA A 55 -4.20 5.20 14.09
C ALA A 55 -2.74 5.70 14.16
N HIS A 56 -2.16 6.17 13.05
CA HIS A 56 -0.81 6.76 13.04
C HIS A 56 -0.68 7.92 14.03
N ALA A 57 -1.55 8.92 13.90
CA ALA A 57 -1.51 10.11 14.77
C ALA A 57 -1.78 9.81 16.25
N GLU A 58 -2.42 8.68 16.58
CA GLU A 58 -2.60 8.26 17.97
C GLU A 58 -1.38 7.48 18.47
N LEU A 59 -0.81 6.58 17.65
CA LEU A 59 0.38 5.81 17.99
C LEU A 59 1.61 6.71 18.17
N ASP A 60 1.75 7.76 17.37
CA ASP A 60 2.87 8.71 17.48
C ASP A 60 2.98 9.37 18.87
N LYS A 61 1.86 9.50 19.58
CA LYS A 61 1.85 10.02 20.97
C LYS A 61 2.52 9.09 21.98
N TYR A 62 2.74 7.84 21.60
CA TYR A 62 3.38 6.81 22.42
C TYR A 62 4.84 6.56 22.02
N THR A 63 5.39 7.32 21.06
CA THR A 63 6.82 7.35 20.74
C THR A 63 7.58 7.92 21.94
N ALA A 64 8.54 7.16 22.49
CA ALA A 64 9.37 7.61 23.61
C ALA A 64 10.47 8.59 23.19
N ASP A 65 11.10 9.25 24.16
CA ASP A 65 12.13 10.28 23.92
C ASP A 65 13.37 9.76 23.17
N ASN A 66 13.66 8.45 23.26
CA ASN A 66 14.78 7.78 22.58
C ASN A 66 14.39 7.13 21.24
N GLU A 67 13.15 7.33 20.80
CA GLU A 67 12.57 6.77 19.58
C GLU A 67 12.28 7.89 18.58
N ILE A 68 11.98 7.53 17.34
CA ILE A 68 11.68 8.52 16.29
C ILE A 68 10.36 8.17 15.62
N GLY A 69 9.42 9.10 15.62
CA GLY A 69 8.09 8.96 15.01
C GLY A 69 7.74 10.14 14.10
N GLU A 70 7.01 9.85 13.00
CA GLU A 70 6.42 10.82 12.05
C GLU A 70 7.35 11.92 11.48
N ILE A 71 8.68 11.77 11.54
CA ILE A 71 9.62 12.74 10.96
C ILE A 71 9.62 12.64 9.44
N ARG A 72 9.53 13.81 8.79
CA ARG A 72 9.70 13.92 7.35
C ARG A 72 11.17 14.11 6.99
N LEU A 73 11.71 13.16 6.24
CA LEU A 73 13.06 13.17 5.70
C LEU A 73 13.05 13.44 4.20
N GLU A 74 14.21 13.81 3.67
CA GLU A 74 14.43 14.02 2.26
C GLU A 74 15.76 13.42 1.83
N LEU A 75 15.74 12.70 0.71
CA LEU A 75 16.93 12.21 0.04
C LEU A 75 16.74 12.40 -1.46
N GLU A 76 17.72 13.05 -2.11
CA GLU A 76 17.72 13.34 -3.54
C GLU A 76 16.44 14.01 -4.09
N GLY A 77 15.91 14.99 -3.35
CA GLY A 77 14.69 15.69 -3.75
C GLY A 77 13.41 14.86 -3.63
N ILE A 78 13.48 13.69 -2.98
CA ILE A 78 12.33 12.83 -2.69
C ILE A 78 12.05 12.91 -1.19
N THR A 79 10.80 13.17 -0.83
CA THR A 79 10.40 13.29 0.58
C THR A 79 9.74 12.02 1.09
N GLY A 80 9.99 11.66 2.34
CA GLY A 80 9.39 10.50 2.99
C GLY A 80 8.96 10.83 4.40
N ALA A 81 7.88 10.24 4.87
CA ALA A 81 7.54 10.24 6.28
C ALA A 81 7.36 8.76 6.65
N PHE A 82 8.28 8.27 7.48
CA PHE A 82 8.17 6.94 8.07
C PHE A 82 7.33 7.04 9.34
N ASP A 83 6.81 5.90 9.78
CA ASP A 83 5.89 5.90 10.92
C ASP A 83 6.66 5.86 12.24
N TYR A 84 7.58 4.90 12.40
CA TYR A 84 8.26 4.68 13.66
C TYR A 84 9.65 4.02 13.49
N TYR A 85 10.60 4.39 14.35
CA TYR A 85 11.93 3.83 14.41
C TYR A 85 12.41 3.71 15.87
N GLU A 86 12.87 2.52 16.24
CA GLU A 86 13.37 2.17 17.57
C GLU A 86 14.47 1.12 17.41
N ASP A 87 15.57 1.22 18.17
CA ASP A 87 16.60 0.17 18.26
C ASP A 87 17.07 -0.39 16.91
N GLN A 88 17.33 0.49 15.94
CA GLN A 88 17.76 0.15 14.58
C GLN A 88 16.73 -0.67 13.79
N CYS A 89 15.46 -0.65 14.22
CA CYS A 89 14.33 -1.27 13.57
C CYS A 89 13.40 -0.16 13.05
N LEU A 90 13.13 -0.20 11.75
CA LEU A 90 12.18 0.70 11.10
C LEU A 90 10.82 0.01 10.96
N TYR A 91 9.75 0.71 11.30
CA TYR A 91 8.38 0.20 11.25
C TYR A 91 7.52 1.07 10.33
N ASP A 92 6.69 0.38 9.54
CA ASP A 92 5.62 0.99 8.75
C ASP A 92 4.30 0.37 9.20
N SER A 93 3.46 1.20 9.81
CA SER A 93 2.19 0.80 10.39
C SER A 93 1.11 0.80 9.31
N LYS A 94 0.28 -0.23 9.25
CA LYS A 94 -0.76 -0.35 8.22
C LYS A 94 -2.06 -0.93 8.76
N THR A 95 -3.16 -0.30 8.36
CA THR A 95 -4.50 -0.84 8.58
C THR A 95 -4.99 -1.49 7.29
N TYR A 96 -4.84 -2.82 7.18
CA TYR A 96 -5.18 -3.58 5.98
C TYR A 96 -6.41 -4.46 6.18
N GLY A 97 -7.14 -4.70 5.08
CA GLY A 97 -8.10 -5.79 5.03
C GLY A 97 -7.41 -7.12 4.85
N SER A 98 -8.00 -8.19 5.36
CA SER A 98 -7.49 -9.56 5.38
C SER A 98 -7.07 -10.09 4.01
N TYR A 99 -7.64 -9.58 2.90
CA TYR A 99 -7.15 -9.91 1.56
C TYR A 99 -5.72 -9.45 1.30
N LYS A 100 -5.37 -8.20 1.65
CA LYS A 100 -3.99 -7.69 1.50
C LYS A 100 -3.05 -8.36 2.51
N VAL A 101 -3.53 -8.63 3.72
CA VAL A 101 -2.76 -9.37 4.74
C VAL A 101 -2.43 -10.79 4.28
N MET A 102 -3.40 -11.52 3.75
CA MET A 102 -3.21 -12.85 3.13
C MET A 102 -2.10 -12.80 2.07
N LYS A 103 -2.11 -11.78 1.20
CA LYS A 103 -1.07 -11.55 0.20
C LYS A 103 0.31 -11.29 0.82
N CYS A 104 0.41 -10.38 1.79
CA CYS A 104 1.67 -10.07 2.47
C CYS A 104 2.23 -11.25 3.26
N LEU A 105 1.39 -12.14 3.78
CA LEU A 105 1.80 -13.39 4.44
C LEU A 105 2.16 -14.50 3.43
N GLY A 106 1.88 -14.30 2.14
CA GLY A 106 2.07 -15.32 1.11
C GLY A 106 1.09 -16.47 1.24
N ILE A 107 -0.10 -16.26 1.81
CA ILE A 107 -1.10 -17.32 1.96
C ILE A 107 -1.86 -17.48 0.65
N GLU A 108 -1.92 -18.72 0.16
CA GLU A 108 -2.70 -19.13 -1.00
C GLU A 108 -3.85 -20.05 -0.56
N MET A 109 -5.05 -19.80 -1.06
CA MET A 109 -6.22 -20.64 -0.76
C MET A 109 -6.41 -21.65 -1.89
N VAL A 110 -6.05 -22.92 -1.63
CA VAL A 110 -6.12 -24.01 -2.62
C VAL A 110 -7.35 -24.88 -2.34
N ASP A 111 -8.06 -25.27 -3.40
CA ASP A 111 -9.16 -26.23 -3.30
C ASP A 111 -8.62 -27.65 -3.14
N GLU A 112 -8.92 -28.27 -2.00
CA GLU A 112 -8.58 -29.67 -1.73
C GLU A 112 -9.84 -30.55 -1.70
N PRO A 113 -9.82 -31.75 -2.32
CA PRO A 113 -10.92 -32.70 -2.22
C PRO A 113 -11.17 -33.11 -0.76
N THR A 114 -12.44 -33.14 -0.37
CA THR A 114 -12.84 -33.57 0.98
C THR A 114 -13.03 -35.10 1.09
N GLY A 115 -12.99 -35.82 -0.03
CA GLY A 115 -13.39 -37.22 -0.11
C GLY A 115 -14.90 -37.45 -0.17
N GLU A 116 -15.71 -36.40 -0.02
CA GLU A 116 -17.17 -36.46 -0.15
C GLU A 116 -17.67 -35.94 -1.51
N VAL A 117 -18.89 -36.29 -1.88
CA VAL A 117 -19.62 -35.74 -3.04
C VAL A 117 -20.86 -34.96 -2.60
N TYR A 118 -21.27 -33.98 -3.40
CA TYR A 118 -22.53 -33.28 -3.16
C TYR A 118 -23.71 -34.25 -3.31
N LYS A 119 -24.56 -34.35 -2.28
CA LYS A 119 -25.69 -35.29 -2.24
C LYS A 119 -26.95 -34.76 -2.94
N THR A 120 -27.08 -33.44 -3.08
CA THR A 120 -28.26 -32.76 -3.62
C THR A 120 -27.86 -31.51 -4.43
N GLY A 121 -28.82 -30.95 -5.16
CA GLY A 121 -28.66 -29.69 -5.92
C GLY A 121 -27.93 -29.83 -7.26
N PRO A 122 -27.66 -28.71 -7.95
CA PRO A 122 -27.08 -28.69 -9.30
C PRO A 122 -25.69 -29.32 -9.42
N LYS A 123 -24.95 -29.41 -8.30
CA LYS A 123 -23.60 -30.03 -8.24
C LYS A 123 -23.62 -31.49 -7.79
N LYS A 124 -24.80 -32.13 -7.68
CA LYS A 124 -24.93 -33.50 -7.18
C LYS A 124 -23.99 -34.46 -7.93
N GLY A 125 -23.27 -35.31 -7.18
CA GLY A 125 -22.30 -36.25 -7.73
C GLY A 125 -20.91 -35.67 -7.99
N GLN A 126 -20.73 -34.36 -7.95
CA GLN A 126 -19.40 -33.73 -8.03
C GLN A 126 -18.68 -33.83 -6.68
N ALA A 127 -17.35 -33.95 -6.71
CA ALA A 127 -16.51 -33.93 -5.52
C ALA A 127 -16.64 -32.59 -4.78
N LYS A 128 -16.85 -32.65 -3.47
CA LYS A 128 -16.80 -31.48 -2.61
C LYS A 128 -15.34 -31.10 -2.37
N THR A 129 -15.03 -29.83 -2.58
CA THR A 129 -13.74 -29.25 -2.21
C THR A 129 -13.88 -28.38 -0.96
N LYS A 130 -12.79 -28.25 -0.22
CA LYS A 130 -12.62 -27.24 0.83
C LYS A 130 -11.42 -26.36 0.47
N LYS A 131 -11.52 -25.07 0.75
CA LYS A 131 -10.37 -24.18 0.63
C LYS A 131 -9.45 -24.40 1.83
N VAL A 132 -8.19 -24.70 1.56
CA VAL A 132 -7.14 -24.88 2.55
C VAL A 132 -6.08 -23.82 2.32
N ALA A 133 -5.66 -23.17 3.41
CA ALA A 133 -4.56 -22.22 3.37
C ALA A 133 -3.24 -22.98 3.20
N ARG A 134 -2.44 -22.57 2.21
CA ARG A 134 -1.08 -23.06 1.97
C ARG A 134 -0.12 -21.90 1.94
N GLN A 135 1.11 -22.15 2.38
CA GLN A 135 2.19 -21.17 2.29
C GLN A 135 2.71 -21.11 0.86
N GLY A 136 2.50 -19.96 0.22
CA GLY A 136 3.13 -19.52 -1.00
C GLY A 136 4.15 -18.42 -0.74
N ILE A 137 4.35 -17.54 -1.73
CA ILE A 137 5.36 -16.48 -1.71
C ILE A 137 4.74 -15.18 -1.17
N PRO A 138 5.31 -14.55 -0.12
CA PRO A 138 4.91 -13.24 0.36
C PRO A 138 4.94 -12.16 -0.74
N ASP A 139 3.83 -11.43 -0.88
CA ASP A 139 3.70 -10.26 -1.76
C ASP A 139 3.92 -8.98 -0.94
N LEU A 140 5.17 -8.50 -0.97
CA LEU A 140 5.67 -7.33 -0.23
C LEU A 140 6.31 -6.30 -1.15
N ASP A 141 6.12 -6.34 -2.47
CA ASP A 141 6.92 -5.54 -3.41
C ASP A 141 6.83 -4.03 -3.17
N GLU A 142 5.61 -3.51 -2.96
CA GLU A 142 5.38 -2.10 -2.62
C GLU A 142 6.02 -1.73 -1.27
N GLN A 143 5.83 -2.60 -0.26
CA GLN A 143 6.32 -2.38 1.10
C GLN A 143 7.86 -2.44 1.14
N LYS A 144 8.47 -3.34 0.37
CA LYS A 144 9.93 -3.44 0.20
C LYS A 144 10.50 -2.15 -0.36
N LEU A 145 9.95 -1.64 -1.46
CA LEU A 145 10.42 -0.38 -2.05
C LEU A 145 10.23 0.79 -1.08
N GLN A 146 9.06 0.88 -0.44
CA GLN A 146 8.76 1.94 0.51
C GLN A 146 9.71 1.97 1.71
N LEU A 147 9.79 0.86 2.46
CA LEU A 147 10.60 0.77 3.67
C LEU A 147 12.09 0.87 3.35
N ASN A 148 12.57 0.31 2.24
CA ASN A 148 13.97 0.47 1.87
C ASN A 148 14.31 1.90 1.45
N MET A 149 13.39 2.68 0.90
CA MET A 149 13.65 4.10 0.64
C MET A 149 13.72 4.90 1.94
N TYR A 150 12.82 4.63 2.89
CA TYR A 150 12.87 5.23 4.22
C TYR A 150 14.11 4.83 5.01
N ARG A 151 14.55 3.57 4.86
CA ARG A 151 15.83 3.10 5.37
C ARG A 151 16.97 3.97 4.90
N LEU A 152 17.10 4.20 3.58
CA LEU A 152 18.17 5.02 3.03
C LEU A 152 18.11 6.46 3.55
N MET A 153 16.91 7.03 3.69
CA MET A 153 16.72 8.37 4.27
C MET A 153 17.19 8.44 5.74
N LEU A 154 16.87 7.41 6.54
CA LEU A 154 17.29 7.31 7.94
C LEU A 154 18.80 7.13 8.06
N GLU A 155 19.38 6.22 7.27
CA GLU A 155 20.82 5.94 7.25
C GLU A 155 21.63 7.17 6.82
N ASP A 156 21.15 7.92 5.81
CA ASP A 156 21.74 9.21 5.39
C ASP A 156 21.67 10.26 6.51
N SER A 157 20.62 10.21 7.33
CA SER A 157 20.44 11.06 8.51
C SER A 157 21.21 10.58 9.74
N GLY A 158 22.01 9.51 9.63
CA GLY A 158 22.85 8.98 10.72
C GLY A 158 22.19 7.92 11.60
N PHE A 159 21.03 7.40 11.23
CA PHE A 159 20.30 6.37 11.97
C PHE A 159 20.40 5.01 11.24
N PRO A 160 21.28 4.08 11.70
CA PRO A 160 21.45 2.79 11.04
C PRO A 160 20.21 1.91 11.20
N VAL A 161 19.82 1.19 10.14
CA VAL A 161 18.64 0.32 10.16
C VAL A 161 19.05 -1.12 9.90
N GLN A 162 18.94 -1.97 10.93
CA GLN A 162 19.24 -3.39 10.83
C GLN A 162 18.04 -4.20 10.33
N LYS A 163 16.83 -3.84 10.76
CA LYS A 163 15.60 -4.56 10.39
C LYS A 163 14.49 -3.60 10.00
N MET A 164 13.58 -4.09 9.17
CA MET A 164 12.39 -3.35 8.77
C MET A 164 11.18 -4.23 8.99
N PHE A 165 10.10 -3.66 9.51
CA PHE A 165 8.88 -4.37 9.82
C PHE A 165 7.67 -3.63 9.27
N LEU A 166 6.74 -4.42 8.78
CA LEU A 166 5.39 -4.00 8.47
C LEU A 166 4.52 -4.39 9.67
N ASP A 167 4.03 -3.39 10.42
CA ASP A 167 3.15 -3.58 11.57
C ASP A 167 1.70 -3.42 11.14
N ILE A 168 0.98 -4.52 11.01
CA ILE A 168 -0.36 -4.55 10.42
C ILE A 168 -1.43 -4.73 11.49
N ALA A 169 -2.39 -3.80 11.54
CA ALA A 169 -3.71 -4.00 12.13
C ALA A 169 -4.68 -4.53 11.06
N VAL A 170 -5.32 -5.68 11.32
CA VAL A 170 -6.28 -6.30 10.38
C VAL A 170 -7.68 -5.73 10.60
N ARG A 171 -8.12 -4.87 9.68
CA ARG A 171 -9.40 -4.13 9.77
C ARG A 171 -10.63 -5.03 9.95
N ASP A 172 -10.62 -6.17 9.29
CA ASP A 172 -11.66 -7.22 9.33
C ASP A 172 -11.14 -8.48 10.03
N GLY A 173 -10.19 -8.34 10.97
CA GLY A 173 -9.69 -9.42 11.81
C GLY A 173 -10.78 -9.99 12.73
N GLY A 174 -10.63 -11.26 13.11
CA GLY A 174 -11.53 -11.92 14.07
C GLY A 174 -12.92 -12.29 13.52
N ILE A 175 -13.21 -12.02 12.24
CA ILE A 175 -14.45 -12.44 11.59
C ILE A 175 -14.20 -13.50 10.52
N GLN A 176 -15.25 -14.26 10.19
CA GLN A 176 -15.18 -15.42 9.29
C GLN A 176 -14.50 -15.12 7.94
N VAL A 177 -14.66 -13.91 7.39
CA VAL A 177 -14.03 -13.54 6.12
C VAL A 177 -12.49 -13.50 6.20
N ALA A 178 -11.91 -13.14 7.35
CA ALA A 178 -10.47 -13.21 7.56
C ALA A 178 -10.00 -14.67 7.73
N THR A 179 -10.71 -15.46 8.54
CA THR A 179 -10.39 -16.88 8.74
C THR A 179 -10.45 -17.68 7.44
N THR A 180 -11.45 -17.42 6.59
CA THR A 180 -11.56 -18.06 5.26
C THR A 180 -10.44 -17.66 4.28
N ARG A 181 -9.63 -16.66 4.62
CA ARG A 181 -8.41 -16.24 3.90
C ARG A 181 -7.13 -16.71 4.61
N GLY A 182 -7.23 -17.56 5.63
CA GLY A 182 -6.08 -17.99 6.44
C GLY A 182 -5.51 -16.90 7.36
N VAL A 183 -6.23 -15.79 7.54
CA VAL A 183 -5.83 -14.71 8.45
C VAL A 183 -6.50 -14.94 9.80
N GLU A 184 -5.71 -15.43 10.76
CA GLU A 184 -6.17 -15.90 12.07
C GLU A 184 -5.94 -14.90 13.20
N ARG A 185 -5.08 -13.90 13.00
CA ARG A 185 -4.75 -12.89 14.01
C ARG A 185 -5.32 -11.53 13.65
N ASN A 186 -5.53 -10.70 14.67
CA ASN A 186 -5.97 -9.31 14.51
C ASN A 186 -4.83 -8.35 14.17
N ALA A 187 -3.58 -8.78 14.40
CA ALA A 187 -2.39 -8.02 14.03
C ALA A 187 -1.25 -8.95 13.61
N TYR A 188 -0.38 -8.46 12.74
CA TYR A 188 0.80 -9.15 12.24
C TYR A 188 1.99 -8.20 12.15
N LEU A 189 3.13 -8.64 12.67
CA LEU A 189 4.42 -8.00 12.43
C LEU A 189 5.17 -8.84 11.39
N ILE A 190 5.39 -8.28 10.20
CA ILE A 190 6.04 -8.98 9.07
C ILE A 190 7.39 -8.33 8.80
N GLU A 191 8.46 -9.11 8.84
CA GLU A 191 9.79 -8.62 8.48
C GLU A 191 9.87 -8.36 6.96
N VAL A 192 10.36 -7.18 6.60
CA VAL A 192 10.50 -6.74 5.22
C VAL A 192 11.97 -6.86 4.81
N PRO A 193 12.29 -7.61 3.76
CA PRO A 193 13.68 -7.86 3.39
C PRO A 193 14.37 -6.59 2.86
N ARG A 194 15.66 -6.49 3.16
CA ARG A 194 16.54 -5.45 2.61
C ARG A 194 16.69 -5.63 1.10
N MET A 195 16.67 -4.51 0.38
CA MET A 195 17.01 -4.41 -1.04
C MET A 195 18.36 -3.72 -1.20
N ALA A 196 19.03 -3.96 -2.32
CA ALA A 196 20.26 -3.26 -2.65
C ALA A 196 19.99 -1.75 -2.83
N ASP A 197 20.87 -0.92 -2.29
CA ASP A 197 20.69 0.54 -2.25
C ASP A 197 20.55 1.13 -3.66
N ASP A 198 21.34 0.63 -4.61
CA ASP A 198 21.34 1.05 -6.01
C ASP A 198 20.04 0.69 -6.73
N GLU A 199 19.46 -0.49 -6.46
CA GLU A 199 18.15 -0.88 -7.02
C GLU A 199 17.02 0.04 -6.52
N VAL A 200 17.02 0.35 -5.22
CA VAL A 200 16.02 1.23 -4.59
C VAL A 200 16.14 2.63 -5.17
N LEU A 201 17.34 3.20 -5.16
CA LEU A 201 17.59 4.53 -5.70
C LEU A 201 17.29 4.59 -7.21
N ALA A 202 17.67 3.57 -7.99
CA ALA A 202 17.36 3.53 -9.42
C ALA A 202 15.85 3.58 -9.67
N TYR A 203 15.06 2.79 -8.94
CA TYR A 203 13.60 2.83 -9.04
C TYR A 203 13.07 4.24 -8.77
N PHE A 204 13.43 4.83 -7.62
CA PHE A 204 12.87 6.11 -7.20
C PHE A 204 13.37 7.29 -8.04
N ARG A 205 14.63 7.29 -8.49
CA ARG A 205 15.19 8.31 -9.39
C ARG A 205 14.47 8.33 -10.73
N VAL A 206 14.30 7.17 -11.37
CA VAL A 206 13.58 7.05 -12.66
C VAL A 206 12.15 7.59 -12.52
N LYS A 207 11.46 7.24 -11.45
CA LYS A 207 10.08 7.69 -11.20
C LYS A 207 10.01 9.20 -10.92
N ARG A 208 10.93 9.72 -10.11
CA ARG A 208 11.06 11.15 -9.80
C ARG A 208 11.30 11.96 -11.07
N ASP A 209 12.34 11.60 -11.83
CA ASP A 209 12.77 12.36 -13.00
C ASP A 209 11.71 12.35 -14.09
N ALA A 210 11.05 11.21 -14.31
CA ALA A 210 9.94 11.11 -15.25
C ALA A 210 8.75 11.99 -14.84
N LEU A 211 8.41 12.04 -13.54
CA LEU A 211 7.32 12.89 -13.06
C LEU A 211 7.67 14.38 -13.18
N LEU A 212 8.86 14.79 -12.73
CA LEU A 212 9.28 16.18 -12.77
C LEU A 212 9.42 16.69 -14.21
N THR A 213 10.02 15.90 -15.09
CA THR A 213 10.13 16.22 -16.53
C THR A 213 8.76 16.37 -17.17
N ALA A 214 7.80 15.50 -16.83
CA ALA A 214 6.43 15.59 -17.34
C ALA A 214 5.72 16.85 -16.86
N LEU A 215 5.87 17.22 -15.59
CA LEU A 215 5.30 18.44 -15.01
C LEU A 215 5.91 19.70 -15.64
N GLU A 216 7.23 19.73 -15.80
CA GLU A 216 7.95 20.84 -16.43
C GLU A 216 7.51 21.06 -17.88
N ASN A 217 7.46 19.98 -18.67
CA ASN A 217 7.10 20.04 -20.09
C ASN A 217 5.59 20.01 -20.36
N ARG A 218 4.77 19.83 -19.31
CA ARG A 218 3.31 19.62 -19.40
C ARG A 218 2.93 18.49 -20.35
N GLN A 219 3.74 17.44 -20.35
CA GLN A 219 3.58 16.30 -21.24
C GLN A 219 2.99 15.12 -20.47
N LEU A 220 1.88 14.57 -20.96
CA LEU A 220 1.25 13.40 -20.37
C LEU A 220 2.24 12.21 -20.38
N PRO A 221 2.61 11.62 -19.23
CA PRO A 221 3.49 10.45 -19.19
C PRO A 221 2.89 9.25 -19.95
N PRO A 222 3.67 8.20 -20.29
CA PRO A 222 3.11 6.98 -20.88
C PRO A 222 2.12 6.29 -19.93
N PRO A 223 1.28 5.36 -20.43
CA PRO A 223 0.38 4.60 -19.58
C PRO A 223 1.11 3.93 -18.41
N CYS A 224 0.47 3.88 -17.24
CA CYS A 224 0.99 3.12 -16.11
C CYS A 224 1.22 1.66 -16.52
N SER A 225 2.26 1.03 -15.97
CA SER A 225 2.60 -0.37 -16.22
C SER A 225 1.44 -1.31 -15.86
N ILE A 226 1.51 -2.56 -16.30
CA ILE A 226 0.45 -3.54 -16.01
C ILE A 226 0.30 -3.80 -14.50
N ASP A 227 1.42 -3.81 -13.78
CA ASP A 227 1.47 -4.04 -12.34
C ASP A 227 0.94 -2.82 -11.56
N GLU A 228 1.34 -1.61 -11.95
CA GLU A 228 0.78 -0.37 -11.38
C GLU A 228 -0.73 -0.23 -11.63
N ARG A 229 -1.24 -0.88 -12.69
CA ARG A 229 -2.67 -0.94 -13.00
C ARG A 229 -3.40 -2.09 -12.33
N TRP A 230 -2.71 -2.92 -11.56
CA TRP A 230 -3.24 -4.16 -10.96
C TRP A 230 -3.94 -5.04 -12.00
N GLN A 231 -3.23 -5.32 -13.10
CA GLN A 231 -3.79 -6.08 -14.23
C GLN A 231 -5.06 -5.43 -14.81
N GLY A 232 -5.13 -4.09 -14.79
CA GLY A 232 -6.25 -3.28 -15.26
C GLY A 232 -7.31 -2.96 -14.22
N ARG A 233 -7.37 -3.72 -13.11
CA ARG A 233 -8.38 -3.53 -12.06
C ARG A 233 -8.34 -2.14 -11.44
N LYS A 234 -7.16 -1.54 -11.29
CA LYS A 234 -7.01 -0.20 -10.73
C LYS A 234 -7.72 0.86 -11.59
N CYS A 235 -7.53 0.79 -12.90
CA CYS A 235 -8.13 1.74 -13.85
C CYS A 235 -9.66 1.63 -13.92
N GLN A 236 -10.23 0.46 -13.61
CA GLN A 236 -11.68 0.22 -13.67
C GLN A 236 -12.43 0.83 -12.48
N SER A 237 -11.83 0.85 -11.28
CA SER A 237 -12.60 1.19 -10.07
C SER A 237 -11.83 1.86 -8.93
N TYR A 238 -10.51 2.03 -9.03
CA TYR A 238 -9.69 2.51 -7.90
C TYR A 238 -8.85 3.75 -8.23
N CYS A 239 -8.59 4.04 -9.50
CA CYS A 239 -7.81 5.20 -9.91
C CYS A 239 -8.68 6.48 -9.85
N ASN A 240 -8.34 7.39 -8.94
CA ASN A 240 -9.11 8.62 -8.74
C ASN A 240 -9.10 9.57 -9.95
N VAL A 241 -8.11 9.42 -10.83
CA VAL A 241 -7.91 10.26 -12.02
C VAL A 241 -8.25 9.52 -13.31
N ALA A 242 -9.02 8.44 -13.21
CA ALA A 242 -9.43 7.64 -14.37
C ALA A 242 -10.15 8.49 -15.43
N GLU A 243 -10.94 9.48 -15.01
CA GLU A 243 -11.66 10.38 -15.92
C GLU A 243 -10.74 11.18 -16.87
N TRP A 244 -9.49 11.42 -16.45
CA TRP A 244 -8.46 12.14 -17.21
C TRP A 244 -7.53 11.22 -18.00
N CYS A 245 -7.76 9.91 -17.95
CA CYS A 245 -6.89 8.91 -18.55
C CYS A 245 -7.62 8.19 -19.70
N ASP A 246 -6.94 8.04 -20.83
CA ASP A 246 -7.42 7.31 -22.02
C ASP A 246 -7.71 5.82 -21.77
N LEU A 247 -7.21 5.27 -20.65
CA LEU A 247 -7.45 3.91 -20.17
C LEU A 247 -8.49 3.84 -19.04
N GLY A 248 -8.95 4.96 -18.51
CA GLY A 248 -10.00 4.97 -17.48
C GLY A 248 -11.38 4.72 -18.10
N GLY A 249 -12.21 3.94 -17.41
CA GLY A 249 -13.62 3.78 -17.79
C GLY A 249 -13.90 3.06 -19.13
N LYS A 250 -12.90 2.42 -19.76
CA LYS A 250 -13.12 1.49 -20.88
C LYS A 250 -13.19 0.06 -20.34
N SER A 251 -14.37 -0.35 -19.90
CA SER A 251 -14.76 -1.75 -19.71
C SER A 251 -16.12 -1.98 -20.35
#